data_AF-A0A0U3P7Q1-F1
#
_entry.id   AF-A0A0U3P7Q1-F1
#
_cell.length_a   1.000
_cell.length_b   1.000
_cell.length_c   1.000
_cell.angle_alpha   90.00
_cell.angle_beta   90.00
_cell.angle_gamma   90.00
#
_symmetry.space_group_name_H-M   'P 1'
#
loop_
_entity.id
_entity.type
_entity.pdbx_description
1 polymer ?
#
loop_
_entity_poly.entity_id
_entity_poly.type
_entity_poly.pdbx_seq_one_letter_code
_entity_poly.pdbx_strand_id
1 'polypeptide(L)'
;MSWQNLIRAINSLERPDTGNVTVDGREMTTLEGAELRAARHNIGMIFQHFNLLSSRTVQANVELSLEITGASRGQRRTRALEILELVGLHGKASAYPAQLSGGQKQRVGIARALASSPSVLLSDEATSALDPETTMQILDLIRQLSNDLGLTVLLITHEMDVVKRICDSAAVMSQGQILEQGSVEQLLTTEKSLLGHALFPLGEIPETTNTIVEITFTGVTADRPVIAQLARTHGIDVGILGAALETIHGHQTGRTRLELPGERHVVDAAIADLRSQGLFVEVVK
;
A
#
# COMPACT_ATOMS: atom_id res chain seq x y z
N MET A 1 6.33 14.97 -13.19
CA MET A 1 5.01 14.50 -12.70
C MET A 1 5.14 14.15 -11.22
N SER A 2 4.29 14.66 -10.34
CA SER A 2 4.24 14.25 -8.92
C SER A 2 3.35 13.01 -8.75
N TRP A 3 3.37 12.38 -7.58
CA TRP A 3 2.42 11.29 -7.25
C TRP A 3 0.96 11.76 -7.37
N GLN A 4 0.66 12.95 -6.86
CA GLN A 4 -0.67 13.57 -6.96
C GLN A 4 -1.10 13.78 -8.42
N ASN A 5 -0.20 14.21 -9.30
CA ASN A 5 -0.55 14.41 -10.71
C ASN A 5 -0.73 13.05 -11.43
N LEU A 6 -0.01 12.01 -11.01
CA LEU A 6 -0.16 10.66 -11.56
C LEU A 6 -1.57 10.09 -11.29
N ILE A 7 -2.04 10.11 -10.05
CA ILE A 7 -3.39 9.60 -9.72
C ILE A 7 -4.49 10.42 -10.38
N ARG A 8 -4.28 11.73 -10.55
CA ARG A 8 -5.19 12.64 -11.29
C ARG A 8 -5.14 12.43 -12.80
N ALA A 9 -4.02 11.96 -13.35
CA ALA A 9 -3.95 11.58 -14.76
C ALA A 9 -4.81 10.34 -15.04
N ILE A 10 -4.86 9.39 -14.11
CA ILE A 10 -5.61 8.13 -14.26
C ILE A 10 -7.12 8.38 -14.43
N ASN A 11 -7.71 9.29 -13.65
CA ASN A 11 -9.11 9.69 -13.80
C ASN A 11 -9.31 10.91 -14.74
N SER A 12 -8.25 11.31 -15.43
CA SER A 12 -8.18 12.47 -16.34
C SER A 12 -8.63 13.79 -15.71
N LEU A 13 -8.47 13.97 -14.39
CA LEU A 13 -8.55 15.28 -13.75
C LEU A 13 -7.37 16.18 -14.17
N GLU A 14 -6.27 15.56 -14.57
CA GLU A 14 -5.14 16.20 -15.22
C GLU A 14 -4.86 15.47 -16.54
N ARG A 15 -4.55 16.19 -17.62
CA ARG A 15 -4.20 15.55 -18.90
C ARG A 15 -2.67 15.45 -18.98
N PRO A 16 -2.10 14.27 -19.28
CA PRO A 16 -0.66 14.16 -19.48
C PRO A 16 -0.25 14.92 -20.75
N ASP A 17 0.93 15.55 -20.73
CA ASP A 17 1.47 16.25 -21.91
C ASP A 17 1.82 15.28 -23.04
N THR A 18 2.28 14.07 -22.68
CA THR A 18 2.63 12.99 -23.61
C THR A 18 2.28 11.63 -22.98
N GLY A 19 2.16 10.60 -23.82
CA GLY A 19 1.78 9.25 -23.39
C GLY A 19 0.26 9.02 -23.41
N ASN A 20 -0.15 7.84 -22.95
CA ASN A 20 -1.55 7.45 -22.89
C ASN A 20 -1.89 6.90 -21.49
N VAL A 21 -3.18 6.95 -21.15
CA VAL A 21 -3.72 6.38 -19.91
C VAL A 21 -4.81 5.42 -20.31
N THR A 22 -4.70 4.15 -19.91
CA THR A 22 -5.71 3.13 -20.17
C THR A 22 -6.24 2.59 -18.84
N VAL A 23 -7.55 2.58 -18.67
CA VAL A 23 -8.23 2.06 -17.48
C VAL A 23 -9.32 1.09 -17.92
N ASP A 24 -9.27 -0.14 -17.40
CA ASP A 24 -10.24 -1.19 -17.73
C ASP A 24 -10.41 -1.40 -19.26
N GLY A 25 -9.27 -1.45 -19.97
CA GLY A 25 -9.21 -1.59 -21.43
C GLY A 25 -9.63 -0.35 -22.23
N ARG A 26 -10.01 0.75 -21.57
CA ARG A 26 -10.44 1.99 -22.23
C ARG A 26 -9.36 3.06 -22.15
N GLU A 27 -8.96 3.58 -23.31
CA GLU A 27 -8.04 4.72 -23.37
C GLU A 27 -8.75 6.00 -22.90
N MET A 28 -8.28 6.57 -21.80
CA MET A 28 -8.86 7.73 -21.13
C MET A 28 -8.41 9.04 -21.75
N THR A 29 -7.18 9.09 -22.28
CA THR A 29 -6.55 10.28 -22.86
C THR A 29 -7.27 10.84 -24.07
N THR A 30 -8.01 10.01 -24.79
CA THR A 30 -8.77 10.37 -26.00
C THR A 30 -10.22 10.75 -25.73
N LEU A 31 -10.73 10.50 -24.51
CA LEU A 31 -12.13 10.73 -24.17
C LEU A 31 -12.41 12.19 -23.83
N GLU A 32 -13.56 12.68 -24.29
CA GLU A 32 -14.04 14.02 -24.01
C GLU A 32 -15.52 14.06 -23.62
N GLY A 33 -15.96 15.19 -23.06
CA GLY A 33 -17.38 15.47 -22.84
C GLY A 33 -18.13 14.39 -22.05
N ALA A 34 -19.19 13.85 -22.66
CA ALA A 34 -20.06 12.86 -22.03
C ALA A 34 -19.38 11.49 -21.85
N GLU A 35 -18.52 11.10 -22.79
CA GLU A 35 -17.83 9.81 -22.76
C GLU A 35 -16.82 9.74 -21.62
N LEU A 36 -16.07 10.82 -21.40
CA LEU A 36 -15.14 10.91 -20.26
C LEU A 36 -15.89 10.86 -18.92
N ARG A 37 -17.04 11.55 -18.82
CA ARG A 37 -17.88 11.48 -17.62
C ARG A 37 -18.38 10.06 -17.36
N ALA A 38 -18.81 9.36 -18.42
CA ALA A 38 -19.23 7.97 -18.33
C ALA A 38 -18.09 7.05 -17.86
N ALA A 39 -16.89 7.22 -18.42
CA ALA A 39 -15.71 6.43 -18.03
C ALA A 39 -15.32 6.64 -16.56
N ARG A 40 -15.42 7.88 -16.05
CA ARG A 40 -15.15 8.19 -14.64
C ARG A 40 -16.08 7.50 -13.65
N HIS A 41 -17.28 7.07 -14.06
CA HIS A 41 -18.14 6.30 -13.16
C HIS A 41 -17.57 4.92 -12.80
N ASN A 42 -16.68 4.39 -13.64
CA ASN A 42 -15.96 3.14 -13.40
C ASN A 42 -14.73 3.31 -12.49
N ILE A 43 -14.44 4.54 -12.06
CA ILE A 43 -13.27 4.88 -11.25
C ILE A 43 -13.75 5.56 -9.96
N GLY A 44 -13.66 4.84 -8.85
CA GLY A 44 -13.86 5.40 -7.52
C GLY A 44 -12.64 6.21 -7.11
N MET A 45 -12.84 7.34 -6.42
CA MET A 45 -11.73 8.12 -5.86
C MET A 45 -12.02 8.48 -4.40
N ILE A 46 -11.02 8.22 -3.56
CA ILE A 46 -10.94 8.63 -2.16
C ILE A 46 -9.88 9.73 -2.08
N PHE A 47 -10.28 10.88 -1.54
CA PHE A 47 -9.43 12.06 -1.42
C PHE A 47 -8.79 12.13 -0.03
N GLN A 48 -7.65 12.81 0.05
CA GLN A 48 -6.94 13.12 1.29
C GLN A 48 -7.83 13.87 2.31
N HIS A 49 -8.62 14.83 1.82
CA HIS A 49 -9.69 15.45 2.58
C HIS A 49 -11.02 14.78 2.24
N PHE A 50 -11.88 14.54 3.24
CA PHE A 50 -13.12 13.77 3.07
C PHE A 50 -14.03 14.26 1.90
N ASN A 51 -13.95 15.55 1.56
CA ASN A 51 -14.69 16.18 0.45
C ASN A 51 -16.19 15.85 0.47
N LEU A 52 -16.76 15.66 1.67
CA LEU A 52 -18.18 15.38 1.84
C LEU A 52 -18.98 16.68 1.73
N LEU A 53 -20.15 16.59 1.12
CA LEU A 53 -21.10 17.69 1.06
C LEU A 53 -21.73 17.87 2.43
N SER A 54 -21.34 18.93 3.15
CA SER A 54 -21.82 19.24 4.50
C SER A 54 -23.33 19.50 4.56
N SER A 55 -23.91 19.96 3.45
CA SER A 55 -25.34 20.22 3.29
C SER A 55 -26.18 18.96 3.04
N ARG A 56 -25.55 17.79 2.88
CA ARG A 56 -26.22 16.51 2.61
C ARG A 56 -25.98 15.54 3.75
N THR A 57 -26.95 14.65 3.98
CA THR A 57 -26.78 13.52 4.90
C THR A 57 -25.75 12.53 4.37
N VAL A 58 -25.33 11.58 5.21
CA VAL A 58 -24.47 10.45 4.83
C VAL A 58 -25.05 9.72 3.63
N GLN A 59 -26.32 9.32 3.69
CA GLN A 59 -26.99 8.65 2.58
C GLN A 59 -26.99 9.52 1.32
N ALA A 60 -27.33 10.80 1.43
CA ALA A 60 -27.39 11.70 0.27
C ALA A 60 -26.01 12.03 -0.34
N ASN A 61 -24.91 11.86 0.42
CA ASN A 61 -23.55 11.89 -0.09
C ASN A 61 -23.24 10.64 -0.93
N VAL A 62 -23.66 9.46 -0.47
CA VAL A 62 -23.46 8.18 -1.19
C VAL A 62 -24.33 8.12 -2.44
N GLU A 63 -25.58 8.59 -2.37
CA GLU A 63 -26.52 8.62 -3.50
C GLU A 63 -26.11 9.57 -4.63
N LEU A 64 -25.16 10.49 -4.40
CA LEU A 64 -24.82 11.56 -5.34
C LEU A 64 -24.33 11.03 -6.69
N SER A 65 -23.45 10.02 -6.71
CA SER A 65 -22.93 9.46 -7.96
C SER A 65 -24.05 8.83 -8.78
N LEU A 66 -24.95 8.11 -8.11
CA LEU A 66 -26.11 7.46 -8.71
C LEU A 66 -27.14 8.47 -9.23
N GLU A 67 -27.33 9.58 -8.50
CA GLU A 67 -28.16 10.72 -8.92
C GLU A 67 -27.67 11.31 -10.23
N ILE A 68 -26.36 11.52 -10.36
CA ILE A 68 -25.74 12.06 -11.57
C ILE A 68 -25.93 11.10 -12.77
N THR A 69 -25.88 9.79 -12.54
CA THR A 69 -26.15 8.78 -13.58
C THR A 69 -27.63 8.58 -13.93
N GLY A 70 -28.54 9.28 -13.25
CA GLY A 70 -29.98 9.19 -13.51
C GLY A 70 -30.69 8.00 -12.87
N ALA A 71 -30.10 7.34 -11.87
CA ALA A 71 -30.74 6.23 -11.16
C ALA A 71 -32.00 6.69 -10.41
N SER A 72 -33.04 5.86 -10.41
CA SER A 72 -34.30 6.16 -9.72
C SER A 72 -34.08 6.31 -8.21
N ARG A 73 -34.95 7.09 -7.55
CA ARG A 73 -34.86 7.29 -6.09
C ARG A 73 -34.87 5.98 -5.29
N GLY A 74 -35.62 4.99 -5.75
CA GLY A 74 -35.65 3.65 -5.14
C GLY A 74 -34.31 2.94 -5.25
N GLN A 75 -33.75 2.86 -6.46
CA GLN A 75 -32.44 2.23 -6.71
C GLN A 75 -31.32 2.92 -5.92
N ARG A 76 -31.31 4.26 -5.91
CA ARG A 76 -30.34 5.06 -5.14
C ARG A 76 -30.35 4.71 -3.66
N ARG A 77 -31.55 4.71 -3.06
CA ARG A 77 -31.72 4.40 -1.64
C ARG A 77 -31.27 2.98 -1.30
N THR A 78 -31.70 2.00 -2.09
CA THR A 78 -31.32 0.60 -1.86
C THR A 78 -29.81 0.44 -1.91
N ARG A 79 -29.17 0.92 -3.00
CA ARG A 79 -27.71 0.81 -3.17
C ARG A 79 -26.94 1.55 -2.08
N ALA A 80 -27.39 2.75 -1.71
CA ALA A 80 -26.72 3.52 -0.66
C ALA A 80 -26.78 2.81 0.70
N LEU A 81 -27.91 2.19 1.05
CA LEU A 81 -28.04 1.45 2.30
C LEU A 81 -27.16 0.19 2.32
N GLU A 82 -27.14 -0.58 1.23
CA GLU A 82 -26.25 -1.75 1.08
C GLU A 82 -24.78 -1.37 1.26
N ILE A 83 -24.32 -0.32 0.58
CA ILE A 83 -22.91 0.11 0.69
C ILE A 83 -22.61 0.66 2.09
N LEU A 84 -23.53 1.39 2.72
CA LEU A 84 -23.36 1.86 4.09
C LEU A 84 -23.24 0.71 5.09
N GLU A 85 -23.94 -0.40 4.85
CA GLU A 85 -23.81 -1.64 5.61
C GLU A 85 -22.39 -2.22 5.46
N LEU A 86 -21.93 -2.37 4.21
CA LEU A 86 -20.61 -2.90 3.88
C LEU A 86 -19.46 -2.10 4.51
N VAL A 87 -19.55 -0.77 4.55
CA VAL A 87 -18.51 0.06 5.18
C VAL A 87 -18.67 0.19 6.70
N GLY A 88 -19.65 -0.47 7.31
CA GLY A 88 -19.87 -0.49 8.76
C GLY A 88 -20.54 0.76 9.32
N LEU A 89 -21.31 1.52 8.52
CA LEU A 89 -22.02 2.74 8.93
C LEU A 89 -23.52 2.53 9.18
N HIS A 90 -23.86 1.38 9.75
CA HIS A 90 -25.22 1.02 10.16
C HIS A 90 -25.89 2.13 10.99
N GLY A 91 -27.13 2.49 10.63
CA GLY A 91 -27.91 3.49 11.36
C GLY A 91 -27.42 4.95 11.24
N LYS A 92 -26.38 5.23 10.45
CA LYS A 92 -25.86 6.61 10.26
C LYS A 92 -26.36 7.31 9.00
N ALA A 93 -27.24 6.67 8.22
CA ALA A 93 -27.76 7.18 6.94
C ALA A 93 -28.30 8.63 7.02
N SER A 94 -29.02 8.96 8.09
CA SER A 94 -29.63 10.29 8.28
C SER A 94 -28.72 11.32 8.94
N ALA A 95 -27.52 10.93 9.39
CA ALA A 95 -26.58 11.86 10.01
C ALA A 95 -25.97 12.82 8.98
N TYR A 96 -25.52 13.97 9.42
CA TYR A 96 -24.73 14.92 8.61
C TYR A 96 -23.23 14.74 8.89
N PRO A 97 -22.34 15.10 7.94
CA PRO A 97 -20.89 14.98 8.12
C PRO A 97 -20.36 15.64 9.39
N ALA A 98 -20.96 16.73 9.86
CA ALA A 98 -20.57 17.40 11.10
C ALA A 98 -20.74 16.53 12.37
N GLN A 99 -21.56 15.48 12.31
CA GLN A 99 -21.86 14.58 13.43
C GLN A 99 -20.98 13.31 13.44
N LEU A 100 -19.99 13.23 12.54
CA LEU A 100 -19.17 12.05 12.33
C LEU A 100 -17.72 12.25 12.80
N SER A 101 -17.10 11.16 13.28
CA SER A 101 -15.65 11.10 13.49
C SER A 101 -14.88 11.12 12.16
N GLY A 102 -13.56 11.34 12.21
CA GLY A 102 -12.70 11.30 11.02
C GLY A 102 -12.81 9.98 10.27
N GLY A 103 -12.65 8.85 10.96
CA GLY A 103 -12.81 7.52 10.36
C GLY A 103 -14.20 7.26 9.78
N GLN A 104 -15.26 7.76 10.43
CA GLN A 104 -16.61 7.65 9.90
C GLN A 104 -16.77 8.47 8.61
N LYS A 105 -16.26 9.71 8.57
CA LYS A 105 -16.24 10.52 7.34
C LYS A 105 -15.49 9.81 6.22
N GLN A 106 -14.38 9.14 6.55
CA GLN A 106 -13.62 8.36 5.58
C GLN A 106 -14.43 7.18 5.03
N ARG A 107 -15.13 6.43 5.89
CA ARG A 107 -16.05 5.37 5.49
C ARG A 107 -17.17 5.89 4.59
N VAL A 108 -17.68 7.11 4.81
CA VAL A 108 -18.65 7.75 3.88
C VAL A 108 -17.98 8.07 2.53
N GLY A 109 -16.74 8.53 2.55
CA GLY A 109 -15.95 8.77 1.32
C GLY A 109 -15.78 7.49 0.50
N ILE A 110 -15.39 6.39 1.16
CA ILE A 110 -15.28 5.06 0.56
C ILE A 110 -16.63 4.60 0.01
N ALA A 111 -17.70 4.70 0.81
CA ALA A 111 -19.05 4.34 0.39
C ALA A 111 -19.48 5.12 -0.87
N ARG A 112 -19.22 6.42 -0.92
CA ARG A 112 -19.53 7.25 -2.09
C ARG A 112 -18.72 6.83 -3.32
N ALA A 113 -17.44 6.51 -3.15
CA ALA A 113 -16.59 6.03 -4.25
C ALA A 113 -17.07 4.69 -4.82
N LEU A 114 -17.62 3.82 -3.97
CA LEU A 114 -18.08 2.47 -4.35
C LEU A 114 -19.54 2.41 -4.81
N ALA A 115 -20.32 3.48 -4.60
CA ALA A 115 -21.74 3.50 -4.91
C ALA A 115 -22.03 3.17 -6.38
N SER A 116 -21.18 3.62 -7.31
CA SER A 116 -21.28 3.34 -8.76
C SER A 116 -20.73 1.98 -9.19
N SER A 117 -20.26 1.15 -8.25
CA SER A 117 -19.64 -0.16 -8.52
C SER A 117 -18.44 -0.06 -9.49
N PRO A 118 -17.43 0.75 -9.16
CA PRO A 118 -16.27 0.93 -10.02
C PRO A 118 -15.41 -0.34 -10.10
N SER A 119 -14.66 -0.52 -11.19
CA SER A 119 -13.63 -1.55 -11.29
C SER A 119 -12.29 -1.12 -10.67
N VAL A 120 -12.05 0.20 -10.55
CA VAL A 120 -10.82 0.76 -9.98
C VAL A 120 -11.14 1.75 -8.85
N LEU A 121 -10.40 1.65 -7.74
CA LEU A 121 -10.42 2.59 -6.63
C LEU A 121 -9.08 3.29 -6.48
N LEU A 122 -9.09 4.61 -6.60
CA LEU A 122 -7.94 5.48 -6.42
C LEU A 122 -7.97 6.06 -5.00
N SER A 123 -6.88 5.92 -4.27
CA SER A 123 -6.74 6.41 -2.90
C SER A 123 -5.55 7.36 -2.78
N ASP A 124 -5.81 8.65 -2.62
CA ASP A 124 -4.79 9.70 -2.52
C ASP A 124 -4.58 10.12 -1.06
N GLU A 125 -3.56 9.55 -0.39
CA GLU A 125 -3.21 9.82 1.02
C GLU A 125 -4.41 9.80 2.00
N ALA A 126 -5.36 8.91 1.71
CA ALA A 126 -6.68 8.80 2.34
C ALA A 126 -6.65 8.64 3.88
N THR A 127 -5.52 8.19 4.44
CA THR A 127 -5.36 7.89 5.87
C THR A 127 -4.54 8.92 6.64
N SER A 128 -3.91 9.87 5.95
CA SER A 128 -2.96 10.83 6.55
C SER A 128 -3.56 11.73 7.64
N ALA A 129 -4.88 11.96 7.62
CA ALA A 129 -5.59 12.80 8.58
C ALA A 129 -6.24 12.01 9.73
N LEU A 130 -5.95 10.71 9.86
CA LEU A 130 -6.55 9.81 10.83
C LEU A 130 -5.52 9.37 11.88
N ASP A 131 -6.00 8.99 13.06
CA ASP A 131 -5.15 8.35 14.06
C ASP A 131 -4.72 6.93 13.59
N PRO A 132 -3.58 6.40 14.09
CA PRO A 132 -3.04 5.12 13.63
C PRO A 132 -4.02 3.93 13.73
N GLU A 133 -4.83 3.89 14.78
CA GLU A 133 -5.82 2.81 14.97
C GLU A 133 -6.91 2.87 13.90
N THR A 134 -7.48 4.05 13.67
CA THR A 134 -8.46 4.27 12.63
C THR A 134 -7.88 4.01 11.24
N THR A 135 -6.65 4.44 10.97
CA THR A 135 -5.94 4.15 9.72
C THR A 135 -5.91 2.66 9.45
N MET A 136 -5.49 1.84 10.42
CA MET A 136 -5.47 0.38 10.28
C MET A 136 -6.86 -0.18 9.93
N GLN A 137 -7.91 0.25 10.62
CA GLN A 137 -9.27 -0.22 10.35
C GLN A 137 -9.77 0.15 8.94
N ILE A 138 -9.37 1.32 8.41
CA ILE A 138 -9.72 1.75 7.07
C ILE A 138 -8.97 0.95 6.00
N LEU A 139 -7.69 0.68 6.22
CA LEU A 139 -6.88 -0.12 5.30
C LEU A 139 -7.38 -1.56 5.23
N ASP A 140 -7.75 -2.16 6.37
CA ASP A 140 -8.35 -3.49 6.41
C ASP A 140 -9.67 -3.54 5.64
N LEU A 141 -10.51 -2.50 5.80
CA LEU A 141 -11.75 -2.37 5.05
C LEU A 141 -11.48 -2.31 3.54
N ILE A 142 -10.50 -1.50 3.10
CA ILE A 142 -10.13 -1.40 1.68
C ILE A 142 -9.64 -2.75 1.15
N ARG A 143 -8.77 -3.45 1.90
CA ARG A 143 -8.27 -4.77 1.51
C ARG A 143 -9.40 -5.82 1.44
N GLN A 144 -10.32 -5.80 2.40
CA GLN A 144 -11.49 -6.67 2.37
C GLN A 144 -12.34 -6.39 1.13
N LEU A 145 -12.66 -5.12 0.85
CA LEU A 145 -13.48 -4.73 -0.30
C LEU A 145 -12.79 -5.06 -1.64
N SER A 146 -11.47 -4.92 -1.71
CA SER A 146 -10.65 -5.37 -2.84
C SER A 146 -10.90 -6.85 -3.15
N ASN A 147 -10.82 -7.70 -2.12
CA ASN A 147 -10.99 -9.15 -2.26
C ASN A 147 -12.45 -9.54 -2.56
N ASP A 148 -13.40 -8.97 -1.81
CA ASP A 148 -14.81 -9.34 -1.88
C ASP A 148 -15.46 -8.88 -3.21
N LEU A 149 -15.01 -7.76 -3.77
CA LEU A 149 -15.59 -7.14 -4.97
C LEU A 149 -14.73 -7.31 -6.23
N GLY A 150 -13.52 -7.87 -6.13
CA GLY A 150 -12.56 -7.90 -7.25
C GLY A 150 -12.12 -6.50 -7.70
N LEU A 151 -12.09 -5.55 -6.76
CA LEU A 151 -11.82 -4.15 -7.02
C LEU A 151 -10.30 -3.91 -7.10
N THR A 152 -9.82 -3.31 -8.19
CA THR A 152 -8.41 -2.91 -8.29
C THR A 152 -8.17 -1.64 -7.47
N VAL A 153 -7.23 -1.66 -6.52
CA VAL A 153 -6.92 -0.50 -5.68
C VAL A 153 -5.54 0.05 -6.04
N LEU A 154 -5.47 1.34 -6.37
CA LEU A 154 -4.22 2.09 -6.46
C LEU A 154 -4.18 3.13 -5.33
N LEU A 155 -3.14 3.05 -4.51
CA LEU A 155 -2.94 3.98 -3.40
C LEU A 155 -1.62 4.73 -3.52
N ILE A 156 -1.64 5.99 -3.09
CA ILE A 156 -0.45 6.80 -2.87
C ILE A 156 -0.32 7.03 -1.37
N THR A 157 0.87 6.76 -0.84
CA THR A 157 1.19 6.92 0.57
C THR A 157 2.68 7.22 0.75
N HIS A 158 3.01 7.92 1.82
CA HIS A 158 4.37 8.04 2.33
C HIS A 158 4.61 7.14 3.57
N GLU A 159 3.56 6.47 4.05
CA GLU A 159 3.60 5.62 5.22
C GLU A 159 3.94 4.18 4.81
N MET A 160 5.10 3.68 5.25
CA MET A 160 5.59 2.34 4.91
C MET A 160 4.73 1.23 5.53
N ASP A 161 4.09 1.49 6.67
CA ASP A 161 3.18 0.55 7.32
C ASP A 161 1.94 0.25 6.47
N VAL A 162 1.48 1.22 5.68
CA VAL A 162 0.41 1.03 4.71
C VAL A 162 0.84 0.04 3.63
N VAL A 163 2.05 0.22 3.09
CA VAL A 163 2.60 -0.62 2.03
C VAL A 163 2.75 -2.07 2.50
N LYS A 164 3.33 -2.29 3.68
CA LYS A 164 3.52 -3.63 4.25
C LYS A 164 2.21 -4.40 4.44
N ARG A 165 1.11 -3.70 4.69
CA ARG A 165 -0.13 -4.32 5.18
C ARG A 165 -1.15 -4.65 4.09
N ILE A 166 -1.26 -3.80 3.08
CA ILE A 166 -2.32 -3.94 2.08
C ILE A 166 -1.86 -3.95 0.63
N CYS A 167 -0.61 -3.59 0.32
CA CYS A 167 -0.12 -3.57 -1.05
C CYS A 167 0.43 -4.93 -1.48
N ASP A 168 -0.03 -5.43 -2.62
CA ASP A 168 0.56 -6.62 -3.26
C ASP A 168 1.77 -6.24 -4.13
N SER A 169 1.79 -5.01 -4.65
CA SER A 169 2.86 -4.44 -5.46
C SER A 169 3.07 -2.96 -5.12
N ALA A 170 4.26 -2.47 -5.39
CA ALA A 170 4.63 -1.09 -5.09
C ALA A 170 5.54 -0.52 -6.19
N ALA A 171 5.55 0.81 -6.27
CA ALA A 171 6.50 1.56 -7.07
C ALA A 171 7.08 2.70 -6.22
N VAL A 172 8.38 2.93 -6.34
CA VAL A 172 9.08 4.06 -5.74
C VAL A 172 9.34 5.06 -6.85
N MET A 173 8.94 6.32 -6.63
CA MET A 173 9.13 7.40 -7.59
C MET A 173 9.86 8.55 -6.92
N SER A 174 10.80 9.15 -7.64
CA SER A 174 11.48 10.37 -7.24
C SER A 174 11.63 11.28 -8.44
N GLN A 175 11.44 12.59 -8.25
CA GLN A 175 11.56 13.61 -9.31
C GLN A 175 10.75 13.26 -10.58
N GLY A 176 9.62 12.56 -10.41
CA GLY A 176 8.74 12.15 -11.50
C GLY A 176 9.23 10.97 -12.34
N GLN A 177 10.19 10.20 -11.84
CA GLN A 177 10.66 8.95 -12.45
C GLN A 177 10.46 7.79 -11.49
N ILE A 178 9.94 6.68 -12.00
CA ILE A 178 9.85 5.43 -11.25
C ILE A 178 11.28 4.87 -11.14
N LEU A 179 11.79 4.81 -9.92
CA LEU A 179 13.13 4.29 -9.62
C LEU A 179 13.11 2.77 -9.42
N GLU A 180 12.02 2.24 -8.87
CA GLU A 180 11.86 0.83 -8.54
C GLU A 180 10.37 0.46 -8.62
N GLN A 181 10.04 -0.73 -9.12
CA GLN A 181 8.66 -1.24 -9.15
C GLN A 181 8.63 -2.78 -9.22
N GLY A 182 7.63 -3.39 -8.61
CA GLY A 182 7.47 -4.85 -8.57
C GLY A 182 6.51 -5.30 -7.47
N SER A 183 6.39 -6.62 -7.28
CA SER A 183 5.69 -7.13 -6.10
C SER A 183 6.47 -6.77 -4.84
N VAL A 184 5.78 -6.53 -3.72
CA VAL A 184 6.46 -6.17 -2.46
C VAL A 184 7.49 -7.24 -2.07
N GLU A 185 7.17 -8.52 -2.28
CA GLU A 185 8.06 -9.65 -2.04
C GLU A 185 9.32 -9.63 -2.94
N GLN A 186 9.16 -9.35 -4.23
CA GLN A 186 10.28 -9.22 -5.17
C GLN A 186 11.18 -8.04 -4.80
N LEU A 187 10.59 -6.90 -4.46
CA LEU A 187 11.35 -5.71 -4.11
C LEU A 187 12.17 -5.93 -2.83
N LEU A 188 11.60 -6.59 -1.82
CA LEU A 188 12.34 -6.93 -0.60
C LEU A 188 13.61 -7.76 -0.84
N THR A 189 13.60 -8.60 -1.88
CA THR A 189 14.71 -9.48 -2.26
C THR A 189 15.55 -8.94 -3.42
N THR A 190 15.35 -7.68 -3.80
CA THR A 190 16.13 -7.00 -4.82
C THR A 190 17.37 -6.36 -4.20
N GLU A 191 18.54 -6.54 -4.84
CA GLU A 191 19.79 -5.94 -4.40
C GLU A 191 19.66 -4.41 -4.36
N LYS A 192 20.06 -3.78 -3.24
CA LYS A 192 19.96 -2.34 -3.04
C LYS A 192 18.54 -1.78 -3.20
N SER A 193 17.51 -2.59 -2.93
CA SER A 193 16.11 -2.16 -3.01
C SER A 193 15.86 -0.91 -2.18
N LEU A 194 15.36 0.16 -2.81
CA LEU A 194 15.00 1.40 -2.10
C LEU A 194 13.79 1.14 -1.20
N LEU A 195 12.80 0.41 -1.72
CA LEU A 195 11.62 0.05 -0.96
C LEU A 195 11.97 -0.89 0.20
N GLY A 196 12.78 -1.91 -0.03
CA GLY A 196 13.16 -2.86 1.02
C GLY A 196 13.88 -2.19 2.19
N HIS A 197 14.77 -1.24 1.91
CA HIS A 197 15.42 -0.40 2.92
C HIS A 197 14.43 0.49 3.67
N ALA A 198 13.44 1.06 2.98
CA ALA A 198 12.44 1.93 3.58
C ALA A 198 11.41 1.16 4.44
N LEU A 199 11.01 -0.05 4.03
CA LEU A 199 10.07 -0.88 4.77
C LEU A 199 10.67 -1.43 6.06
N PHE A 200 11.97 -1.75 6.06
CA PHE A 200 12.69 -2.34 7.18
C PHE A 200 14.02 -1.60 7.42
N PRO A 201 13.97 -0.39 8.01
CA PRO A 201 15.15 0.42 8.24
C PRO A 201 16.01 -0.19 9.37
N LEU A 202 17.32 -0.32 9.14
CA LEU A 202 18.28 -0.88 10.09
C LEU A 202 19.18 0.16 10.76
N GLY A 203 18.95 1.45 10.48
CA GLY A 203 19.79 2.54 10.97
C GLY A 203 21.17 2.60 10.32
N GLU A 204 22.05 3.41 10.90
CA GLU A 204 23.41 3.64 10.39
C GLU A 204 24.31 2.42 10.58
N ILE A 205 25.31 2.29 9.70
CA ILE A 205 26.31 1.23 9.77
C ILE A 205 27.42 1.71 10.73
N PRO A 206 27.68 1.00 11.85
CA PRO A 206 28.78 1.33 12.75
C PRO A 206 30.15 1.27 12.06
N GLU A 207 31.10 2.06 12.55
CA GLU A 207 32.49 1.96 12.10
C GLU A 207 33.13 0.67 12.64
N THR A 208 33.30 -0.32 11.77
CA THR A 208 34.06 -1.55 12.05
C THR A 208 34.99 -1.92 10.89
N THR A 209 36.01 -2.74 11.20
CA THR A 209 36.92 -3.39 10.26
C THR A 209 36.42 -4.75 9.78
N ASN A 210 35.41 -5.32 10.44
CA ASN A 210 34.84 -6.61 10.09
C ASN A 210 33.88 -6.49 8.92
N THR A 211 33.63 -7.63 8.25
CA THR A 211 32.65 -7.71 7.17
C THR A 211 31.24 -7.54 7.72
N ILE A 212 30.44 -6.73 7.03
CA ILE A 212 29.04 -6.50 7.39
C ILE A 212 28.15 -7.04 6.29
N VAL A 213 27.18 -7.85 6.69
CA VAL A 213 26.18 -8.40 5.78
C VAL A 213 24.79 -8.00 6.21
N GLU A 214 23.93 -7.73 5.24
CA GLU A 214 22.50 -7.57 5.46
C GLU A 214 21.78 -8.78 4.89
N ILE A 215 20.87 -9.33 5.69
CA ILE A 215 20.06 -10.48 5.34
C ILE A 215 18.61 -10.05 5.28
N THR A 216 17.94 -10.33 4.17
CA THR A 216 16.49 -10.20 4.06
C THR A 216 15.83 -11.56 4.27
N PHE A 217 14.80 -11.58 5.12
CA PHE A 217 13.91 -12.71 5.34
C PHE A 217 12.59 -12.45 4.61
N THR A 218 12.19 -13.39 3.76
CA THR A 218 10.86 -13.41 3.12
C THR A 218 10.29 -14.82 3.23
N GLY A 219 9.14 -14.96 3.89
CA GLY A 219 8.43 -16.25 3.91
C GLY A 219 9.09 -17.36 4.72
N VAL A 220 10.15 -17.07 5.48
CA VAL A 220 10.82 -18.09 6.32
C VAL A 220 10.00 -18.30 7.60
N THR A 221 9.71 -19.55 7.93
CA THR A 221 9.13 -19.91 9.22
C THR A 221 10.09 -19.56 10.35
N ALA A 222 9.57 -18.99 11.44
CA ALA A 222 10.33 -18.53 12.61
C ALA A 222 11.03 -19.67 13.40
N ASP A 223 11.06 -20.89 12.86
CA ASP A 223 11.46 -22.11 13.53
C ASP A 223 12.95 -22.44 13.36
N ARG A 224 13.66 -21.76 12.43
CA ARG A 224 15.08 -22.01 12.18
C ARG A 224 15.98 -20.94 12.80
N PRO A 225 16.88 -21.29 13.74
CA PRO A 225 17.77 -20.33 14.39
C PRO A 225 19.00 -20.03 13.53
N VAL A 226 18.79 -19.38 12.38
CA VAL A 226 19.81 -19.09 11.33
C VAL A 226 21.10 -18.54 11.92
N ILE A 227 21.01 -17.46 12.71
CA ILE A 227 22.19 -16.77 13.28
C ILE A 227 22.96 -17.69 14.23
N ALA A 228 22.26 -18.40 15.12
CA ALA A 228 22.89 -19.30 16.08
C ALA A 228 23.52 -20.53 15.39
N GLN A 229 22.93 -21.00 14.30
CA GLN A 229 23.49 -22.06 13.48
C GLN A 229 24.75 -21.58 12.76
N LEU A 230 24.73 -20.39 12.17
CA LEU A 230 25.89 -19.78 11.50
C LEU A 230 27.09 -19.69 12.45
N ALA A 231 26.88 -19.16 13.66
CA ALA A 231 27.91 -19.04 14.69
C ALA A 231 28.55 -20.38 15.06
N ARG A 232 27.72 -21.43 15.26
CA ARG A 232 28.21 -22.78 15.61
C ARG A 232 28.93 -23.48 14.47
N THR A 233 28.43 -23.36 13.24
CA THR A 233 28.99 -24.05 12.06
C THR A 233 30.36 -23.50 11.68
N HIS A 234 30.51 -22.17 11.72
CA HIS A 234 31.72 -21.49 11.25
C HIS A 234 32.65 -21.04 12.39
N GLY A 235 32.23 -21.22 13.65
CA GLY A 235 33.04 -20.87 14.82
C GLY A 235 33.29 -19.36 14.95
N ILE A 236 32.31 -18.54 14.57
CA ILE A 236 32.39 -17.07 14.57
C ILE A 236 31.40 -16.45 15.57
N ASP A 237 31.81 -15.39 16.24
CA ASP A 237 30.97 -14.60 17.12
C ASP A 237 30.18 -13.57 16.31
N VAL A 238 29.00 -13.96 15.83
CA VAL A 238 28.16 -13.10 14.97
C VAL A 238 27.57 -11.95 15.79
N GLY A 239 27.90 -10.71 15.42
CA GLY A 239 27.29 -9.50 15.99
C GLY A 239 26.00 -9.14 15.29
N ILE A 240 24.93 -8.80 16.02
CA ILE A 240 23.70 -8.23 15.43
C ILE A 240 23.78 -6.72 15.57
N LEU A 241 23.99 -6.03 14.45
CA LEU A 241 24.11 -4.57 14.40
C LEU A 241 22.76 -3.87 14.19
N GLY A 242 21.77 -4.60 13.67
CA GLY A 242 20.41 -4.09 13.47
C GLY A 242 19.44 -5.20 13.08
N ALA A 243 18.18 -5.06 13.46
CA ALA A 243 17.13 -5.97 13.06
C ALA A 243 15.78 -5.24 13.01
N ALA A 244 15.08 -5.39 11.89
CA ALA A 244 13.73 -4.92 11.69
C ALA A 244 12.93 -6.09 11.12
N LEU A 245 12.16 -6.77 11.99
CA LEU A 245 11.44 -7.99 11.66
C LEU A 245 9.98 -7.82 12.07
N GLU A 246 9.07 -8.16 11.18
CA GLU A 246 7.62 -8.12 11.42
C GLU A 246 6.97 -9.42 10.94
N THR A 247 5.77 -9.70 11.45
CA THR A 247 4.94 -10.80 10.93
C THR A 247 3.90 -10.23 9.98
N ILE A 248 4.09 -10.46 8.68
CA ILE A 248 3.19 -10.01 7.62
C ILE A 248 2.48 -11.23 7.04
N HIS A 249 1.15 -11.24 7.10
CA HIS A 249 0.32 -12.36 6.63
C HIS A 249 0.76 -13.74 7.17
N GLY A 250 1.17 -13.80 8.44
CA GLY A 250 1.60 -15.03 9.11
C GLY A 250 3.05 -15.47 8.85
N HIS A 251 3.80 -14.72 8.04
CA HIS A 251 5.20 -15.00 7.72
C HIS A 251 6.10 -13.95 8.34
N GLN A 252 7.28 -14.36 8.82
CA GLN A 252 8.29 -13.40 9.24
C GLN A 252 8.95 -12.79 8.00
N THR A 253 8.88 -11.47 7.95
CA THR A 253 9.45 -10.68 6.87
C THR A 253 10.24 -9.54 7.48
N GLY A 254 11.42 -9.28 6.95
CA GLY A 254 12.22 -8.16 7.40
C GLY A 254 13.69 -8.30 7.09
N ARG A 255 14.51 -7.50 7.76
CA ARG A 255 15.94 -7.39 7.48
C ARG A 255 16.74 -7.44 8.77
N THR A 256 17.95 -7.99 8.71
CA THR A 256 18.93 -7.91 9.81
C THR A 256 20.30 -7.59 9.26
N ARG A 257 21.08 -6.81 10.02
CA ARG A 257 22.47 -6.49 9.74
C ARG A 257 23.34 -7.24 10.72
N LEU A 258 24.25 -8.04 10.19
CA LEU A 258 25.18 -8.84 10.97
C LEU A 258 26.62 -8.39 10.72
N GLU A 259 27.40 -8.41 11.79
CA GLU A 259 28.85 -8.33 11.75
C GLU A 259 29.42 -9.74 11.77
N LEU A 260 30.25 -10.06 10.78
CA LEU A 260 30.94 -11.34 10.66
C LEU A 260 32.44 -11.11 10.92
N PRO A 261 32.92 -11.30 12.17
CA PRO A 261 34.35 -11.23 12.46
C PRO A 261 35.05 -12.50 11.98
N GLY A 262 36.31 -12.37 11.56
CA GLY A 262 37.17 -13.51 11.24
C GLY A 262 37.96 -13.33 9.96
N GLU A 263 38.70 -14.38 9.60
CA GLU A 263 39.45 -14.41 8.35
C GLU A 263 38.51 -14.50 7.14
N ARG A 264 38.93 -13.90 6.02
CA ARG A 264 38.12 -13.81 4.79
C ARG A 264 37.55 -15.14 4.32
N HIS A 265 38.33 -16.22 4.41
CA HIS A 265 37.89 -17.54 3.98
C HIS A 265 36.74 -18.10 4.84
N VAL A 266 36.70 -17.79 6.14
CA VAL A 266 35.62 -18.18 7.06
C VAL A 266 34.36 -17.36 6.77
N VAL A 267 34.54 -16.04 6.58
CA VAL A 267 33.44 -15.12 6.26
C VAL A 267 32.80 -15.49 4.91
N ASP A 268 33.60 -15.75 3.88
CA ASP A 268 33.09 -16.16 2.56
C ASP A 268 32.30 -17.48 2.65
N ALA A 269 32.76 -18.44 3.47
CA ALA A 269 32.05 -19.69 3.73
C ALA A 269 30.72 -19.47 4.48
N ALA A 270 30.70 -18.58 5.48
CA ALA A 270 29.48 -18.20 6.19
C ALA A 270 28.45 -17.51 5.28
N ILE A 271 28.89 -16.62 4.39
CA ILE A 271 28.02 -15.98 3.40
C ILE A 271 27.45 -17.00 2.41
N ALA A 272 28.27 -17.93 1.93
CA ALA A 272 27.84 -18.99 1.04
C ALA A 272 26.80 -19.91 1.71
N ASP A 273 26.99 -20.24 2.98
CA ASP A 273 26.05 -21.03 3.78
C ASP A 273 24.69 -20.31 3.88
N LEU A 274 24.68 -19.03 4.28
CA LEU A 274 23.45 -18.23 4.34
C LEU A 274 22.69 -18.22 3.00
N ARG A 275 23.40 -18.00 1.88
CA ARG A 275 22.80 -18.04 0.54
C ARG A 275 22.26 -19.42 0.17
N SER A 276 22.95 -20.49 0.56
CA SER A 276 22.50 -21.87 0.31
C SER A 276 21.19 -22.22 1.04
N GLN A 277 20.88 -21.50 2.12
CA GLN A 277 19.63 -21.62 2.87
C GLN A 277 18.48 -20.85 2.23
N GLY A 278 18.69 -20.21 1.07
CA GLY A 278 17.69 -19.42 0.36
C GLY A 278 17.53 -18.00 0.89
N LEU A 279 18.43 -17.55 1.76
CA LEU A 279 18.40 -16.19 2.30
C LEU A 279 19.02 -15.22 1.29
N PHE A 280 18.41 -14.04 1.17
CA PHE A 280 18.99 -12.96 0.40
C PHE A 280 20.04 -12.25 1.24
N VAL A 281 21.31 -12.26 0.78
CA VAL A 281 22.45 -11.72 1.52
C VAL A 281 23.23 -10.71 0.69
N GLU A 282 23.26 -9.48 1.17
CA GLU A 282 24.03 -8.36 0.61
C GLU A 282 25.25 -8.06 1.49
N VAL A 283 26.43 -7.91 0.88
CA VAL A 283 27.64 -7.47 1.59
C VAL A 283 27.72 -5.96 1.48
N VAL A 284 27.59 -5.27 2.61
CA VAL A 284 27.54 -3.80 2.64
C VAL A 284 28.87 -3.16 3.03
N LYS A 285 29.78 -3.93 3.65
CA LYS A 285 31.14 -3.51 3.98
C LYS A 285 32.09 -4.70 4.09
#